data_AF-A0A7Z8KQP4-F1
#
_entry.id   AF-A0A7Z8KQP4-F1
#
_cell.length_a   1.000
_cell.length_b   1.000
_cell.length_c   1.000
_cell.angle_alpha   90.00
_cell.angle_beta   90.00
_cell.angle_gamma   90.00
#
_symmetry.space_group_name_H-M   'P 1'
#
loop_
_entity.id
_entity.type
_entity.pdbx_description
1 polymer ?
#
loop_
_entity_poly.entity_id
_entity_poly.type
_entity_poly.pdbx_seq_one_letter_code
_entity_poly.pdbx_strand_id
1 'polypeptide(L)'
;MIFEKINTVQTSEELLDKAFRRATRAMSGKNITGRKTAIEANESMMLTAGNILTDNLKNIVRRFPTFENLPPFYYELADVMVGVDDMRKSLSRLDWASAKIHEVTRDHVGKIRKARDPLPVRKQCFGRLSSIMRSIDKDLIFLNESRNKLRKLPSVNDEPTIVVAGYPNIGKSSFVTKVTGATPEIASYPFTTKGVSIGHFFVGNDRYQVMDTPGLLDRPMSERNEIELQAITALKNLDAVVLFIIDATETCGYEIDDQKRMLEEVRTEFKLPVLVVANKADLPQFRDLEFVNMKMSTATGEGIEEVTSTLIEMVKKAIAEKEVVEENEIMDDY
;
A
#
# COMPACT_ATOMS: atom_id res chain seq x y z
N MET A 1 3.26 -1.88 10.04
CA MET A 1 2.71 -1.75 8.67
C MET A 1 3.43 -2.67 7.68
N ILE A 2 2.69 -3.25 6.72
CA ILE A 2 3.19 -4.22 5.72
C ILE A 2 4.35 -3.64 4.89
N PHE A 3 4.20 -2.40 4.40
CA PHE A 3 5.19 -1.77 3.51
C PHE A 3 6.28 -0.96 4.23
N GLU A 4 6.08 -0.65 5.52
CA GLU A 4 6.97 0.24 6.27
C GLU A 4 8.37 -0.34 6.50
N LYS A 5 8.46 -1.67 6.59
CA LYS A 5 9.71 -2.43 6.83
C LYS A 5 10.61 -2.55 5.60
N ILE A 6 10.16 -2.08 4.43
CA ILE A 6 10.95 -2.14 3.20
C ILE A 6 12.04 -1.05 3.26
N ASN A 7 13.30 -1.49 3.20
CA ASN A 7 14.45 -0.59 3.20
C ASN A 7 14.58 0.16 1.86
N THR A 8 15.35 1.25 1.88
CA THR A 8 15.78 1.92 0.66
C THR A 8 16.46 0.95 -0.29
N VAL A 9 16.08 1.00 -1.56
CA VAL A 9 16.71 0.22 -2.63
C VAL A 9 17.81 1.10 -3.24
N GLN A 10 19.05 0.61 -3.18
CA GLN A 10 20.22 1.32 -3.70
C GLN A 10 20.25 1.24 -5.24
N THR A 11 20.85 2.24 -5.90
CA THR A 11 21.04 2.22 -7.36
C THR A 11 22.06 1.17 -7.78
N SER A 12 22.11 0.84 -9.08
CA SER A 12 23.13 -0.10 -9.58
C SER A 12 24.55 0.39 -9.32
N GLU A 13 24.79 1.70 -9.47
CA GLU A 13 26.09 2.34 -9.24
C GLU A 13 26.51 2.27 -7.76
N GLU A 14 25.61 2.60 -6.84
CA GLU A 14 25.88 2.50 -5.40
C GLU A 14 26.22 1.07 -4.96
N LEU A 15 25.51 0.08 -5.50
CA LEU A 15 25.75 -1.34 -5.23
C LEU A 15 27.10 -1.80 -5.81
N LEU A 16 27.42 -1.40 -7.04
CA LEU A 16 28.70 -1.69 -7.68
C LEU A 16 29.86 -1.08 -6.89
N ASP A 17 29.75 0.19 -6.51
CA ASP A 17 30.78 0.89 -5.73
C ASP A 17 31.01 0.23 -4.38
N LYS A 18 29.93 -0.11 -3.67
CA LYS A 18 30.00 -0.82 -2.39
C LYS A 18 30.68 -2.18 -2.54
N ALA A 19 30.31 -2.95 -3.57
CA ALA A 19 30.87 -4.27 -3.82
C ALA A 19 32.35 -4.19 -4.21
N PHE A 20 32.70 -3.34 -5.18
CA PHE A 20 34.06 -3.23 -5.69
C PHE A 20 35.02 -2.61 -4.67
N ARG A 21 34.57 -1.62 -3.89
CA ARG A 21 35.36 -1.05 -2.79
C ARG A 21 35.70 -2.10 -1.74
N ARG A 22 34.72 -2.93 -1.34
CA ARG A 22 34.94 -4.02 -0.37
C ARG A 22 35.83 -5.12 -0.95
N ALA A 23 35.64 -5.47 -2.22
CA ALA A 23 36.47 -6.45 -2.91
C ALA A 23 37.94 -6.00 -3.01
N THR A 24 38.19 -4.73 -3.36
CA THR A 24 39.54 -4.16 -3.40
C THR A 24 40.22 -4.23 -2.03
N ARG A 25 39.52 -3.85 -0.95
CA ARG A 25 40.06 -3.97 0.41
C ARG A 25 40.40 -5.42 0.79
N ALA A 26 39.55 -6.37 0.42
CA ALA A 26 39.79 -7.80 0.68
C ALA A 26 41.04 -8.33 -0.05
N MET A 27 41.35 -7.79 -1.24
CA MET A 27 42.61 -8.10 -1.96
C MET A 27 43.82 -7.40 -1.33
N SER A 28 43.72 -6.11 -1.01
CA SER A 28 44.85 -5.31 -0.49
C SER A 28 45.42 -5.83 0.82
N GLY A 29 44.63 -6.57 1.61
CA GLY A 29 45.10 -7.23 2.83
C GLY A 29 45.92 -8.50 2.62
N LYS A 30 46.15 -8.94 1.37
CA LYS A 30 46.87 -10.18 1.06
C LYS A 30 48.31 -9.93 0.62
N ASN A 31 49.24 -10.74 1.14
CA ASN A 31 50.64 -10.73 0.71
C ASN A 31 50.82 -11.47 -0.61
N ILE A 32 51.09 -10.72 -1.68
CA ILE A 32 51.30 -11.25 -3.03
C ILE A 32 52.80 -11.43 -3.27
N THR A 33 53.26 -12.67 -3.12
CA THR A 33 54.69 -13.05 -3.23
C THR A 33 55.02 -13.81 -4.52
N GLY A 34 54.00 -14.23 -5.28
CA GLY A 34 54.19 -14.99 -6.52
C GLY A 34 52.87 -15.32 -7.23
N ARG A 35 52.96 -16.13 -8.28
CA ARG A 35 51.81 -16.44 -9.15
C ARG A 35 50.62 -17.06 -8.41
N LYS A 36 50.88 -18.04 -7.54
CA LYS A 36 49.83 -18.74 -6.79
C LYS A 36 49.04 -17.77 -5.89
N THR A 37 49.76 -16.97 -5.10
CA THR A 37 49.16 -15.99 -4.19
C THR A 37 48.48 -14.84 -4.96
N ALA A 38 48.97 -14.48 -6.15
CA ALA A 38 48.29 -13.54 -7.04
C ALA A 38 46.94 -14.10 -7.56
N ILE A 39 46.89 -15.37 -7.98
CA ILE A 39 45.64 -16.03 -8.40
C ILE A 39 44.64 -16.06 -7.25
N GLU A 40 45.05 -16.51 -6.06
CA GLU A 40 44.20 -16.59 -4.86
C GLU A 40 43.69 -15.22 -4.40
N ALA A 41 44.50 -14.17 -4.56
CA ALA A 41 44.08 -12.80 -4.26
C ALA A 41 43.00 -12.30 -5.23
N ASN A 42 43.18 -12.52 -6.53
CA ASN A 42 42.22 -12.11 -7.56
C ASN A 42 40.93 -12.94 -7.52
N GLU A 43 41.04 -14.24 -7.24
CA GLU A 43 39.90 -15.12 -7.01
C GLU A 43 39.04 -14.60 -5.84
N SER A 44 39.67 -14.34 -4.69
CA SER A 44 39.00 -13.80 -3.51
C SER A 44 38.31 -12.48 -3.79
N MET A 45 38.94 -11.58 -4.55
CA MET A 45 38.34 -10.31 -4.94
C MET A 45 37.06 -10.49 -5.77
N MET A 46 37.08 -11.38 -6.77
CA MET A 46 35.90 -11.67 -7.59
C MET A 46 34.77 -12.30 -6.77
N LEU A 47 35.10 -13.25 -5.88
CA LEU A 47 34.13 -13.88 -4.99
C LEU A 47 33.51 -12.86 -4.05
N THR A 48 34.30 -11.99 -3.43
CA THR A 48 33.79 -10.93 -2.56
C THR A 48 32.83 -9.99 -3.31
N ALA A 49 33.20 -9.53 -4.51
CA ALA A 49 32.32 -8.68 -5.32
C ALA A 49 31.02 -9.39 -5.69
N GLY A 50 31.10 -10.61 -6.22
CA GLY A 50 29.94 -11.40 -6.65
C GLY A 50 28.98 -11.71 -5.51
N ASN A 51 29.51 -12.15 -4.35
CA ASN A 51 28.69 -12.46 -3.17
C ASN A 51 27.98 -11.21 -2.65
N ILE A 52 28.69 -10.07 -2.53
CA ILE A 52 28.08 -8.82 -2.07
C ILE A 52 26.91 -8.43 -2.99
N LEU A 53 27.10 -8.44 -4.32
CA LEU A 53 26.02 -8.09 -5.25
C LEU A 53 24.85 -9.07 -5.14
N THR A 54 25.12 -10.38 -5.20
CA THR A 54 24.11 -11.45 -5.11
C THR A 54 23.27 -11.33 -3.83
N ASP A 55 23.93 -11.14 -2.69
CA ASP A 55 23.30 -11.04 -1.37
C ASP A 55 22.47 -9.76 -1.23
N ASN A 56 22.95 -8.61 -1.74
CA ASN A 56 22.17 -7.37 -1.71
C ASN A 56 20.91 -7.50 -2.56
N LEU A 57 21.01 -8.05 -3.78
CA LEU A 57 19.84 -8.25 -4.66
C LEU A 57 18.82 -9.20 -4.02
N LYS A 58 19.26 -10.35 -3.46
CA LYS A 58 18.37 -11.29 -2.76
C LYS A 58 17.70 -10.66 -1.53
N ASN A 59 18.44 -9.85 -0.78
CA ASN A 59 17.91 -9.16 0.39
C ASN A 59 16.87 -8.09 -0.02
N ILE A 60 17.05 -7.42 -1.16
CA ILE A 60 16.00 -6.53 -1.71
C ILE A 60 14.75 -7.35 -2.00
N VAL A 61 14.85 -8.42 -2.79
CA VAL A 61 13.70 -9.27 -3.18
C VAL A 61 12.95 -9.80 -1.96
N ARG A 62 13.66 -10.34 -0.96
CA ARG A 62 13.07 -10.92 0.26
C ARG A 62 12.35 -9.92 1.16
N ARG A 63 12.61 -8.63 1.02
CA ARG A 63 12.02 -7.59 1.88
C ARG A 63 10.71 -7.05 1.34
N PHE A 64 10.45 -7.20 0.03
CA PHE A 64 9.15 -6.89 -0.52
C PHE A 64 8.16 -7.98 -0.11
N PRO A 65 6.90 -7.63 0.21
CA PRO A 65 5.88 -8.62 0.54
C PRO A 65 5.58 -9.48 -0.69
N THR A 66 5.21 -10.73 -0.45
CA THR A 66 4.61 -11.56 -1.49
C THR A 66 3.19 -11.04 -1.74
N PHE A 67 2.94 -10.54 -2.95
CA PHE A 67 1.66 -9.93 -3.31
C PHE A 67 0.47 -10.89 -3.20
N GLU A 68 0.70 -12.19 -3.39
CA GLU A 68 -0.32 -13.25 -3.23
C GLU A 68 -0.87 -13.34 -1.80
N ASN A 69 -0.09 -12.94 -0.80
CA ASN A 69 -0.47 -13.01 0.61
C ASN A 69 -0.87 -11.65 1.19
N LEU A 70 -1.02 -10.62 0.33
CA LEU A 70 -1.51 -9.32 0.78
C LEU A 70 -3.02 -9.38 1.00
N PRO A 71 -3.54 -8.75 2.07
CA PRO A 71 -4.98 -8.57 2.19
C PRO A 71 -5.54 -7.83 0.96
N PRO A 72 -6.74 -8.17 0.46
CA PRO A 72 -7.28 -7.65 -0.80
C PRO A 72 -7.30 -6.11 -0.86
N PHE A 73 -7.62 -5.45 0.26
CA PHE A 73 -7.53 -3.99 0.40
C PHE A 73 -6.14 -3.45 0.01
N TYR A 74 -5.08 -4.00 0.59
CA TYR A 74 -3.72 -3.55 0.32
C TYR A 74 -3.23 -3.95 -1.07
N TYR A 75 -3.70 -5.09 -1.60
CA TYR A 75 -3.40 -5.51 -2.96
C TYR A 75 -3.95 -4.52 -3.98
N GLU A 76 -5.25 -4.21 -3.92
CA GLU A 76 -5.89 -3.27 -4.85
C GLU A 76 -5.24 -1.89 -4.79
N LEU A 77 -4.96 -1.38 -3.58
CA LEU A 77 -4.27 -0.09 -3.44
C LEU A 77 -2.83 -0.12 -3.97
N ALA A 78 -2.08 -1.19 -3.70
CA ALA A 78 -0.73 -1.32 -4.24
C ALA A 78 -0.74 -1.38 -5.78
N ASP A 79 -1.69 -2.11 -6.35
CA ASP A 79 -1.82 -2.24 -7.80
C ASP A 79 -2.13 -0.90 -8.46
N VAL A 80 -3.09 -0.16 -7.91
CA VAL A 80 -3.44 1.19 -8.36
C VAL A 80 -2.26 2.17 -8.27
N MET A 81 -1.48 2.12 -7.20
CA MET A 81 -0.41 3.10 -6.97
C MET A 81 0.85 2.87 -7.80
N VAL A 82 1.22 1.60 -7.99
CA VAL A 82 2.53 1.22 -8.53
C VAL A 82 2.50 0.07 -9.52
N GLY A 83 1.38 -0.60 -9.72
CA GLY A 83 1.26 -1.80 -10.56
C GLY A 83 1.93 -3.01 -9.91
N VAL A 84 1.12 -3.92 -9.36
CA VAL A 84 1.65 -5.13 -8.69
C VAL A 84 2.40 -6.02 -9.68
N ASP A 85 1.89 -6.12 -10.90
CA ASP A 85 2.52 -6.91 -11.96
C ASP A 85 3.89 -6.36 -12.37
N ASP A 86 4.03 -5.04 -12.46
CA ASP A 86 5.29 -4.41 -12.80
C ASP A 86 6.31 -4.55 -11.67
N MET A 87 5.87 -4.45 -10.41
CA MET A 87 6.71 -4.82 -9.27
C MET A 87 7.15 -6.27 -9.32
N ARG A 88 6.25 -7.22 -9.61
CA ARG A 88 6.58 -8.65 -9.73
C ARG A 88 7.62 -8.89 -10.83
N LYS A 89 7.46 -8.23 -11.99
CA LYS A 89 8.43 -8.29 -13.10
C LYS A 89 9.80 -7.76 -12.67
N SER A 90 9.87 -6.57 -12.06
CA SER A 90 11.14 -5.99 -11.61
C SER A 90 11.82 -6.82 -10.52
N LEU A 91 11.08 -7.36 -9.54
CA LEU A 91 11.62 -8.27 -8.53
C LEU A 91 12.17 -9.56 -9.16
N SER A 92 11.47 -10.11 -10.15
CA SER A 92 11.92 -11.30 -10.90
C SER A 92 13.21 -11.01 -11.69
N ARG A 93 13.34 -9.80 -12.27
CA ARG A 93 14.57 -9.36 -12.94
C ARG A 93 15.74 -9.24 -11.98
N LEU A 94 15.52 -8.78 -10.75
CA LEU A 94 16.53 -8.74 -9.70
C LEU A 94 16.98 -10.15 -9.28
N ASP A 95 16.05 -11.10 -9.14
CA ASP A 95 16.38 -12.49 -8.79
C ASP A 95 17.18 -13.17 -9.92
N TRP A 96 16.76 -12.98 -11.18
CA TRP A 96 17.53 -13.39 -12.35
C TRP A 96 18.95 -12.80 -12.35
N ALA A 97 19.08 -11.49 -12.10
CA ALA A 97 20.39 -10.82 -12.09
C ALA A 97 21.27 -11.38 -10.97
N SER A 98 20.71 -11.65 -9.79
CA SER A 98 21.41 -12.29 -8.68
C SER A 98 21.93 -13.68 -9.07
N ALA A 99 21.08 -14.53 -9.66
CA ALA A 99 21.47 -15.84 -10.14
C ALA A 99 22.55 -15.75 -11.24
N LYS A 100 22.40 -14.81 -12.17
CA LYS A 100 23.35 -14.62 -13.28
C LYS A 100 24.70 -14.12 -12.80
N ILE A 101 24.74 -13.19 -11.85
CA ILE A 101 25.98 -12.73 -11.22
C ILE A 101 26.71 -13.90 -10.56
N HIS A 102 26.00 -14.73 -9.80
CA HIS A 102 26.58 -15.91 -9.16
C HIS A 102 27.16 -16.91 -10.16
N GLU A 103 26.45 -17.19 -11.26
CA GLU A 103 26.95 -18.00 -12.38
C GLU A 103 28.23 -17.40 -12.99
N VAL A 104 28.18 -16.12 -13.38
CA VAL A 104 29.33 -15.41 -13.99
C VAL A 104 30.54 -15.44 -13.07
N THR A 105 30.36 -15.19 -11.77
CA THR A 105 31.44 -15.22 -10.79
C THR A 105 32.06 -16.61 -10.70
N ARG A 106 31.25 -17.68 -10.57
CA ARG A 106 31.76 -19.06 -10.49
C ARG A 106 32.53 -19.48 -11.74
N ASP A 107 32.04 -19.12 -12.93
CA ASP A 107 32.73 -19.41 -14.19
C ASP A 107 34.10 -18.73 -14.26
N HIS A 108 34.19 -17.45 -13.87
CA HIS A 108 35.43 -16.70 -13.92
C HIS A 108 36.42 -17.15 -12.85
N VAL A 109 35.94 -17.63 -11.70
CA VAL A 109 36.78 -18.31 -10.70
C VAL A 109 37.37 -19.60 -11.27
N GLY A 110 36.60 -20.40 -12.01
CA GLY A 110 37.13 -21.58 -12.71
C GLY A 110 38.22 -21.22 -13.73
N LYS A 111 38.03 -20.13 -14.48
CA LYS A 111 38.99 -19.62 -15.47
C LYS A 111 40.26 -19.08 -14.83
N ILE A 112 40.15 -18.31 -13.74
CA ILE A 112 41.31 -17.64 -13.13
C ILE A 112 42.31 -18.63 -12.53
N ARG A 113 41.81 -19.74 -11.97
CA ARG A 113 42.64 -20.82 -11.43
C ARG A 113 43.55 -21.46 -12.49
N LYS A 114 43.14 -21.42 -13.76
CA LYS A 114 43.88 -21.96 -14.91
C LYS A 114 44.65 -20.89 -15.69
N ALA A 115 44.48 -19.61 -15.36
CA ALA A 115 45.00 -18.51 -16.14
C ALA A 115 46.51 -18.32 -15.96
N ARG A 116 47.17 -17.83 -17.02
CA ARG A 116 48.57 -17.38 -16.97
C ARG A 116 48.71 -16.03 -16.26
N ASP A 117 47.82 -15.11 -16.59
CA ASP A 117 47.68 -13.81 -15.93
C ASP A 117 46.24 -13.69 -15.40
N PRO A 118 46.04 -13.46 -14.08
CA PRO A 118 44.72 -13.29 -13.50
C PRO A 118 44.04 -11.96 -13.87
N LEU A 119 44.79 -10.92 -14.28
CA LEU A 119 44.26 -9.57 -14.47
C LEU A 119 43.20 -9.47 -15.59
N PRO A 120 43.40 -10.02 -16.82
CA PRO A 120 42.40 -9.95 -17.89
C PRO A 120 41.11 -10.67 -17.51
N VAL A 121 41.21 -11.84 -16.87
CA VAL A 121 40.06 -12.64 -16.43
C VAL A 121 39.25 -11.87 -15.38
N ARG A 122 39.94 -11.22 -14.43
CA ARG A 122 39.28 -10.35 -13.44
C ARG A 122 38.58 -9.17 -14.11
N LYS A 123 39.27 -8.44 -15.01
CA LYS A 123 38.66 -7.30 -15.73
C LYS A 123 37.41 -7.70 -16.49
N GLN A 124 37.43 -8.85 -17.17
CA GLN A 124 36.27 -9.40 -17.86
C GLN A 124 35.12 -9.72 -16.89
N CYS A 125 35.42 -10.37 -15.77
CA CYS A 125 34.42 -10.67 -14.73
C CYS A 125 33.74 -9.38 -14.24
N PHE A 126 34.52 -8.39 -13.80
CA PHE A 126 33.99 -7.12 -13.30
C PHE A 126 33.19 -6.36 -14.37
N GLY A 127 33.63 -6.38 -15.63
CA GLY A 127 32.87 -5.81 -16.75
C GLY A 127 31.50 -6.46 -16.92
N ARG A 128 31.43 -7.80 -16.83
CA ARG A 128 30.14 -8.53 -16.89
C ARG A 128 29.25 -8.23 -15.68
N LEU A 129 29.81 -8.17 -14.47
CA LEU A 129 29.06 -7.80 -13.27
C LEU A 129 28.45 -6.40 -13.41
N SER A 130 29.25 -5.42 -13.83
CA SER A 130 28.78 -4.06 -14.09
C SER A 130 27.70 -4.00 -15.16
N SER A 131 27.86 -4.77 -16.25
CA SER A 131 26.86 -4.83 -17.33
C SER A 131 25.53 -5.40 -16.84
N ILE A 132 25.54 -6.48 -16.05
CA ILE A 132 24.32 -7.07 -15.48
C ILE A 132 23.65 -6.06 -14.53
N MET A 133 24.41 -5.45 -13.61
CA MET A 133 23.88 -4.47 -12.67
C MET A 133 23.26 -3.26 -13.38
N ARG A 134 23.91 -2.73 -14.41
CA ARG A 134 23.36 -1.60 -15.20
C ARG A 134 22.10 -1.99 -15.98
N SER A 135 21.94 -3.27 -16.35
CA SER A 135 20.75 -3.74 -17.08
C SER A 135 19.48 -3.78 -16.22
N ILE A 136 19.62 -3.78 -14.89
CA ILE A 136 18.51 -3.76 -13.93
C ILE A 136 18.38 -2.41 -13.19
N ASP A 137 19.11 -1.38 -13.62
CA ASP A 137 19.12 -0.09 -12.91
C ASP A 137 17.75 0.57 -12.87
N LYS A 138 17.01 0.50 -13.99
CA LYS A 138 15.63 0.98 -14.07
C LYS A 138 14.70 0.24 -13.09
N ASP A 139 14.90 -1.07 -12.92
CA ASP A 139 14.14 -1.88 -11.98
C ASP A 139 14.43 -1.47 -10.53
N LEU A 140 15.70 -1.22 -10.19
CA LEU A 140 16.10 -0.75 -8.86
C LEU A 140 15.50 0.62 -8.54
N ILE A 141 15.52 1.55 -9.49
CA ILE A 141 14.91 2.88 -9.35
C ILE A 141 13.40 2.76 -9.16
N PHE A 142 12.74 2.00 -10.03
CA PHE A 142 11.29 1.78 -9.97
C PHE A 142 10.87 1.16 -8.62
N LEU A 143 11.59 0.14 -8.13
CA LEU A 143 11.31 -0.47 -6.83
C LEU A 143 11.51 0.51 -5.67
N ASN A 144 12.52 1.39 -5.74
CA ASN A 144 12.73 2.41 -4.72
C ASN A 144 11.60 3.45 -4.69
N GLU A 145 11.19 3.94 -5.86
CA GLU A 145 10.07 4.87 -6.01
C GLU A 145 8.76 4.25 -5.54
N SER A 146 8.51 2.99 -5.95
CA SER A 146 7.31 2.23 -5.55
C SER A 146 7.26 2.06 -4.05
N ARG A 147 8.37 1.67 -3.43
CA ARG A 147 8.52 1.59 -1.97
C ARG A 147 8.21 2.93 -1.29
N ASN A 148 8.65 4.05 -1.86
CA ASN A 148 8.39 5.38 -1.27
C ASN A 148 6.92 5.78 -1.34
N LYS A 149 6.20 5.34 -2.37
CA LYS A 149 4.74 5.51 -2.48
C LYS A 149 3.99 4.61 -1.49
N LEU A 150 4.30 3.31 -1.50
CA LEU A 150 3.62 2.30 -0.68
C LEU A 150 3.78 2.51 0.83
N ARG A 151 4.91 3.07 1.29
CA ARG A 151 5.12 3.37 2.72
C ARG A 151 4.21 4.44 3.28
N LYS A 152 3.51 5.20 2.43
CA LYS A 152 2.55 6.22 2.84
C LYS A 152 1.14 5.67 3.00
N LEU A 153 0.87 4.46 2.50
CA LEU A 153 -0.45 3.84 2.60
C LEU A 153 -0.91 3.79 4.06
N PRO A 154 -2.22 3.96 4.29
CA PRO A 154 -2.75 3.98 5.64
C PRO A 154 -2.51 2.63 6.30
N SER A 155 -2.18 2.62 7.59
CA SER A 155 -2.28 1.41 8.40
C SER A 155 -3.74 1.23 8.80
N VAL A 156 -4.53 0.65 7.90
CA VAL A 156 -5.84 0.16 8.30
C VAL A 156 -5.57 -1.13 9.07
N ASN A 157 -5.68 -1.06 10.40
CA ASN A 157 -5.77 -2.26 11.21
C ASN A 157 -7.04 -3.00 10.80
N ASP A 158 -7.14 -4.31 11.07
CA ASP A 158 -8.36 -5.10 10.84
C ASP A 158 -9.47 -4.71 11.85
N GLU A 159 -9.63 -3.40 12.08
CA GLU A 159 -10.62 -2.78 12.95
C GLU A 159 -11.90 -2.56 12.12
N PRO A 160 -13.07 -2.89 12.68
CA PRO A 160 -14.34 -2.62 12.02
C PRO A 160 -14.49 -1.12 11.70
N THR A 161 -14.89 -0.83 10.46
CA THR A 161 -14.72 0.51 9.86
C THR A 161 -16.05 1.16 9.48
N ILE A 162 -16.21 2.43 9.84
CA ILE A 162 -17.27 3.29 9.34
C ILE A 162 -16.68 4.22 8.29
N VAL A 163 -17.07 4.04 7.03
CA VAL A 163 -16.67 4.90 5.91
C VAL A 163 -17.71 6.02 5.76
N VAL A 164 -17.29 7.28 5.92
CA VAL A 164 -18.20 8.43 5.83
C VAL A 164 -18.20 8.98 4.41
N ALA A 165 -19.36 9.04 3.79
CA ALA A 165 -19.60 9.47 2.41
C ALA A 165 -20.64 10.61 2.34
N GLY A 166 -20.59 11.35 1.24
CA GLY A 166 -21.52 12.43 0.89
C GLY A 166 -20.79 13.71 0.45
N TYR A 167 -21.51 14.67 -0.10
CA TYR A 167 -20.97 15.92 -0.65
C TYR A 167 -20.09 16.74 0.32
N PRO A 168 -19.28 17.70 -0.16
CA PRO A 168 -18.49 18.58 0.68
C PRO A 168 -19.38 19.44 1.60
N ASN A 169 -18.86 19.90 2.74
CA ASN A 169 -19.53 20.83 3.67
C ASN A 169 -20.86 20.34 4.30
N ILE A 170 -21.18 19.05 4.17
CA ILE A 170 -22.38 18.45 4.81
C ILE A 170 -22.16 18.06 6.27
N GLY A 171 -20.91 18.08 6.77
CA GLY A 171 -20.57 17.74 8.16
C GLY A 171 -19.85 16.40 8.38
N LYS A 172 -19.27 15.77 7.34
CA LYS A 172 -18.49 14.51 7.45
C LYS A 172 -17.38 14.57 8.51
N SER A 173 -16.46 15.52 8.39
CA SER A 173 -15.34 15.69 9.32
C SER A 173 -15.81 16.05 10.75
N SER A 174 -16.94 16.76 10.85
CA SER A 174 -17.57 17.09 12.14
C SER A 174 -18.13 15.85 12.82
N PHE A 175 -18.78 14.96 12.08
CA PHE A 175 -19.23 13.65 12.58
C PHE A 175 -18.03 12.84 13.10
N VAL A 176 -16.98 12.69 12.30
CA VAL A 176 -15.76 11.95 12.67
C VAL A 176 -15.19 12.48 13.98
N THR A 177 -15.01 13.80 14.10
CA THR A 177 -14.46 14.43 15.31
C THR A 177 -15.35 14.23 16.54
N LYS A 178 -16.68 14.26 16.37
CA LYS A 178 -17.64 14.08 17.46
C LYS A 178 -17.66 12.64 17.97
N VAL A 179 -17.59 11.66 17.08
CA VAL A 179 -17.57 10.23 17.44
C VAL A 179 -16.26 9.84 18.13
N THR A 180 -15.13 10.38 17.67
CA THR A 180 -13.81 9.99 18.18
C THR A 180 -13.43 10.70 19.47
N GLY A 181 -14.03 11.88 19.72
CA GLY A 181 -13.66 12.75 20.84
C GLY A 181 -12.24 13.31 20.77
N ALA A 182 -11.55 13.13 19.63
CA ALA A 182 -10.16 13.49 19.43
C ALA A 182 -9.90 13.97 18.00
N THR A 183 -8.80 14.71 17.80
CA THR A 183 -8.35 15.09 16.46
C THR A 183 -7.97 13.82 15.69
N PRO A 184 -8.64 13.50 14.57
CA PRO A 184 -8.34 12.28 13.83
C PRO A 184 -7.00 12.38 13.12
N GLU A 185 -6.35 11.24 12.90
CA GLU A 185 -5.09 11.15 12.17
C GLU A 185 -5.34 11.35 10.67
N ILE A 186 -4.40 11.97 9.97
CA ILE A 186 -4.46 12.11 8.51
C ILE A 186 -3.56 11.05 7.89
N ALA A 187 -4.17 10.11 7.17
CA ALA A 187 -3.45 9.05 6.47
C ALA A 187 -3.46 9.30 4.95
N SER A 188 -2.35 9.02 4.27
CA SER A 188 -2.29 9.21 2.81
C SER A 188 -3.12 8.14 2.12
N TYR A 189 -4.01 8.57 1.22
CA TYR A 189 -4.78 7.66 0.38
C TYR A 189 -4.61 8.05 -1.09
N PRO A 190 -4.54 7.09 -2.04
CA PRO A 190 -4.43 7.41 -3.46
C PRO A 190 -5.52 8.41 -3.91
N PHE A 191 -5.15 9.34 -4.79
CA PHE A 191 -6.07 10.36 -5.34
C PHE A 191 -6.65 11.37 -4.33
N THR A 192 -6.14 11.38 -3.10
CA THR A 192 -6.47 12.44 -2.13
C THR A 192 -5.38 13.51 -2.10
N THR A 193 -5.78 14.78 -2.03
CA THR A 193 -4.83 15.90 -1.89
C THR A 193 -4.34 16.07 -0.46
N LYS A 194 -5.23 15.84 0.53
CA LYS A 194 -4.94 16.00 1.95
C LYS A 194 -4.77 14.68 2.69
N GLY A 195 -5.11 13.54 2.10
CA GLY A 195 -5.28 12.28 2.83
C GLY A 195 -6.72 12.07 3.29
N VAL A 196 -6.98 10.88 3.83
CA VAL A 196 -8.21 10.53 4.55
C VAL A 196 -8.02 10.77 6.04
N SER A 197 -9.07 11.19 6.72
CA SER A 197 -9.03 11.40 8.17
C SER A 197 -9.53 10.14 8.87
N ILE A 198 -8.69 9.49 9.65
CA ILE A 198 -9.01 8.26 10.37
C ILE A 198 -9.05 8.56 11.86
N GLY A 199 -10.21 8.33 12.45
CA GLY A 199 -10.43 8.43 13.87
C GLY A 199 -10.71 7.07 14.47
N HIS A 200 -10.36 6.90 15.74
CA HIS A 200 -10.63 5.67 16.48
C HIS A 200 -11.48 5.95 17.71
N PHE A 201 -12.34 5.00 18.06
CA PHE A 201 -13.16 5.05 19.27
C PHE A 201 -13.40 3.64 19.82
N PHE A 202 -13.87 3.55 21.05
CA PHE A 202 -14.10 2.29 21.75
C PHE A 202 -15.56 2.12 22.12
N VAL A 203 -16.06 0.89 21.98
CA VAL A 203 -17.39 0.49 22.45
C VAL A 203 -17.19 -0.77 23.29
N GLY A 204 -17.29 -0.61 24.61
CA GLY A 204 -16.82 -1.66 25.53
C GLY A 204 -15.31 -1.88 25.36
N ASN A 205 -14.93 -3.12 25.01
CA ASN A 205 -13.54 -3.50 24.76
C ASN A 205 -13.16 -3.51 23.27
N ASP A 206 -14.15 -3.29 22.39
CA ASP A 206 -13.96 -3.36 20.95
C ASP A 206 -13.54 -1.99 20.42
N ARG A 207 -12.51 -1.98 19.56
CA ARG A 207 -12.02 -0.77 18.92
C ARG A 207 -12.61 -0.67 17.51
N TYR A 208 -13.14 0.51 17.19
CA TYR A 208 -13.70 0.84 15.89
C TYR A 208 -12.91 2.00 15.28
N GLN A 209 -12.95 2.08 13.95
CA GLN A 209 -12.43 3.23 13.22
C GLN A 209 -13.52 3.91 12.39
N VAL A 210 -13.43 5.22 12.26
CA VAL A 210 -14.27 6.05 11.38
C VAL A 210 -13.37 6.81 10.41
N MET A 211 -13.68 6.73 9.13
CA MET A 211 -12.89 7.29 8.05
C MET A 211 -13.67 8.39 7.33
N ASP A 212 -13.17 9.62 7.40
CA ASP A 212 -13.55 10.69 6.49
C ASP A 212 -12.84 10.51 5.16
N THR A 213 -13.59 10.54 4.06
CA THR A 213 -13.10 10.21 2.72
C THR A 213 -13.15 11.42 1.75
N PRO A 214 -12.54 12.58 2.12
CA PRO A 214 -12.56 13.75 1.26
C PRO A 214 -11.83 13.48 -0.06
N GLY A 215 -12.41 13.95 -1.15
CA GLY A 215 -11.99 13.66 -2.52
C GLY A 215 -12.33 12.25 -3.03
N LEU A 216 -12.73 11.31 -2.16
CA LEU A 216 -13.01 9.91 -2.52
C LEU A 216 -14.49 9.58 -2.58
N LEU A 217 -15.28 10.05 -1.62
CA LEU A 217 -16.73 9.84 -1.61
C LEU A 217 -17.45 11.17 -1.32
N ASP A 218 -17.05 12.22 -2.02
CA ASP A 218 -17.64 13.57 -1.94
C ASP A 218 -18.01 14.20 -3.30
N ARG A 219 -17.96 13.40 -4.36
CA ARG A 219 -18.47 13.75 -5.70
C ARG A 219 -18.94 12.47 -6.41
N PRO A 220 -19.80 12.58 -7.43
CA PRO A 220 -20.31 11.44 -8.18
C PRO A 220 -19.21 10.49 -8.65
N MET A 221 -19.50 9.19 -8.58
CA MET A 221 -18.63 8.12 -9.09
C MET A 221 -18.49 8.20 -10.60
N SER A 222 -19.54 8.62 -11.31
CA SER A 222 -19.53 8.78 -12.78
C SER A 222 -18.51 9.79 -13.30
N GLU A 223 -18.01 10.68 -12.42
CA GLU A 223 -17.00 11.70 -12.75
C GLU A 223 -15.56 11.21 -12.53
N ARG A 224 -15.38 9.96 -12.12
CA ARG A 224 -14.08 9.38 -11.76
C ARG A 224 -13.56 8.49 -12.86
N ASN A 225 -12.24 8.46 -13.02
CA ASN A 225 -11.61 7.48 -13.90
C ASN A 225 -11.56 6.08 -13.26
N GLU A 226 -11.30 5.04 -14.06
CA GLU A 226 -11.27 3.64 -13.60
C GLU A 226 -10.30 3.41 -12.44
N ILE A 227 -9.16 4.10 -12.43
CA ILE A 227 -8.14 3.94 -11.39
C ILE A 227 -8.60 4.57 -10.07
N GLU A 228 -9.27 5.72 -10.13
CA GLU A 228 -9.91 6.33 -8.96
C GLU A 228 -11.01 5.43 -8.41
N LEU A 229 -11.85 4.86 -9.29
CA LEU A 229 -12.90 3.92 -8.89
C LEU A 229 -12.30 2.69 -8.22
N GLN A 230 -11.26 2.09 -8.77
CA GLN A 230 -10.57 0.95 -8.17
C GLN A 230 -10.03 1.28 -6.77
N ALA A 231 -9.41 2.46 -6.59
CA ALA A 231 -8.95 2.90 -5.26
C ALA A 231 -10.10 3.08 -4.27
N ILE A 232 -11.25 3.56 -4.72
CA ILE A 232 -12.43 3.73 -3.87
C ILE A 232 -12.99 2.35 -3.52
N THR A 233 -13.26 1.50 -4.53
CA THR A 233 -13.82 0.17 -4.33
C THR A 233 -12.94 -0.73 -3.48
N ALA A 234 -11.64 -0.45 -3.36
CA ALA A 234 -10.76 -1.15 -2.43
C ALA A 234 -11.29 -1.14 -0.99
N LEU A 235 -11.98 -0.08 -0.55
CA LEU A 235 -12.54 -0.02 0.82
C LEU A 235 -13.63 -1.08 1.06
N LYS A 236 -14.23 -1.67 0.01
CA LYS A 236 -15.18 -2.79 0.15
C LYS A 236 -14.53 -4.03 0.78
N ASN A 237 -13.20 -4.14 0.68
CA ASN A 237 -12.44 -5.25 1.21
C ASN A 237 -12.14 -5.09 2.71
N LEU A 238 -12.52 -3.96 3.31
CA LEU A 238 -12.51 -3.75 4.75
C LEU A 238 -13.80 -4.30 5.35
N ASP A 239 -13.74 -4.69 6.63
CA ASP A 239 -14.93 -4.99 7.41
C ASP A 239 -15.65 -3.69 7.76
N ALA A 240 -16.45 -3.21 6.80
CA ALA A 240 -16.89 -1.83 6.77
C ALA A 240 -18.39 -1.66 6.45
N VAL A 241 -18.92 -0.53 6.92
CA VAL A 241 -20.21 0.01 6.49
C VAL A 241 -20.04 1.45 6.03
N VAL A 242 -20.99 1.94 5.24
CA VAL A 242 -21.01 3.32 4.77
C VAL A 242 -22.04 4.12 5.57
N LEU A 243 -21.58 5.20 6.19
CA LEU A 243 -22.45 6.30 6.61
C LEU A 243 -22.57 7.29 5.45
N PHE A 244 -23.73 7.34 4.80
CA PHE A 244 -24.01 8.35 3.78
C PHE A 244 -24.74 9.53 4.39
N ILE A 245 -24.06 10.69 4.45
CA ILE A 245 -24.64 11.90 5.00
C ILE A 245 -25.34 12.69 3.90
N ILE A 246 -26.55 13.14 4.18
CA ILE A 246 -27.34 14.08 3.36
C ILE A 246 -27.42 15.41 4.11
N ASP A 247 -27.25 16.51 3.40
CA ASP A 247 -27.67 17.83 3.88
C ASP A 247 -29.08 18.12 3.37
N ALA A 248 -30.08 17.86 4.22
CA ALA A 248 -31.49 18.09 3.90
C ALA A 248 -31.89 19.58 3.89
N THR A 249 -30.94 20.48 4.16
CA THR A 249 -31.12 21.94 4.11
C THR A 249 -30.61 22.55 2.80
N GLU A 250 -29.86 21.79 2.00
CA GLU A 250 -29.16 22.24 0.78
C GLU A 250 -28.11 23.35 1.01
N THR A 251 -27.79 23.69 2.28
CA THR A 251 -26.83 24.74 2.62
C THR A 251 -25.38 24.39 2.30
N CYS A 252 -25.09 23.11 2.01
CA CYS A 252 -23.80 22.66 1.50
C CYS A 252 -23.50 23.12 0.06
N GLY A 253 -24.51 23.65 -0.66
CA GLY A 253 -24.38 24.12 -2.04
C GLY A 253 -24.76 23.08 -3.10
N TYR A 254 -25.40 21.97 -2.71
CA TYR A 254 -25.85 20.91 -3.61
C TYR A 254 -27.31 20.56 -3.35
N GLU A 255 -28.09 20.36 -4.42
CA GLU A 255 -29.51 20.01 -4.34
C GLU A 255 -29.71 18.59 -3.81
N ILE A 256 -30.85 18.32 -3.18
CA ILE A 256 -31.17 16.98 -2.64
C ILE A 256 -31.14 15.93 -3.75
N ASP A 257 -31.57 16.27 -4.97
CA ASP A 257 -31.56 15.33 -6.10
C ASP A 257 -30.14 14.93 -6.51
N ASP A 258 -29.17 15.84 -6.44
CA ASP A 258 -27.76 15.54 -6.71
C ASP A 258 -27.19 14.59 -5.65
N GLN A 259 -27.48 14.91 -4.38
CA GLN A 259 -27.11 14.08 -3.24
C GLN A 259 -27.70 12.67 -3.33
N LYS A 260 -28.95 12.55 -3.78
CA LYS A 260 -29.63 11.27 -4.00
C LYS A 260 -29.03 10.47 -5.16
N ARG A 261 -28.66 11.10 -6.27
CA ARG A 261 -27.97 10.40 -7.38
C ARG A 261 -26.64 9.82 -6.92
N MET A 262 -25.86 10.59 -6.18
CA MET A 262 -24.60 10.10 -5.60
C MET A 262 -24.82 8.92 -4.64
N LEU A 263 -25.89 8.93 -3.82
CA LEU A 263 -26.24 7.80 -2.96
C LEU A 263 -26.48 6.51 -3.76
N GLU A 264 -27.22 6.60 -4.87
CA GLU A 264 -27.50 5.44 -5.72
C GLU A 264 -26.24 4.92 -6.43
N GLU A 265 -25.35 5.81 -6.85
CA GLU A 265 -24.03 5.43 -7.38
C GLU A 265 -23.19 4.72 -6.31
N VAL A 266 -23.15 5.25 -5.08
CA VAL A 266 -22.45 4.60 -3.96
C VAL A 266 -23.04 3.23 -3.67
N ARG A 267 -24.37 3.07 -3.63
CA ARG A 267 -25.00 1.74 -3.43
C ARG A 267 -24.67 0.74 -4.54
N THR A 268 -24.52 1.22 -5.77
CA THR A 268 -24.26 0.38 -6.95
C THR A 268 -22.80 -0.09 -6.97
N GLU A 269 -21.86 0.84 -6.78
CA GLU A 269 -20.42 0.59 -6.87
C GLU A 269 -19.85 0.01 -5.56
N PHE A 270 -20.39 0.43 -4.42
CA PHE A 270 -20.00 -0.02 -3.08
C PHE A 270 -21.03 -1.01 -2.54
N LYS A 271 -20.71 -2.29 -2.63
CA LYS A 271 -21.52 -3.39 -2.07
C LYS A 271 -21.36 -3.52 -0.54
N LEU A 272 -21.23 -2.39 0.16
CA LEU A 272 -21.23 -2.34 1.62
C LEU A 272 -22.61 -1.92 2.12
N PRO A 273 -23.02 -2.34 3.33
CA PRO A 273 -24.24 -1.81 3.95
C PRO A 273 -24.17 -0.29 4.09
N VAL A 274 -25.24 0.41 3.73
CA VAL A 274 -25.31 1.87 3.75
C VAL A 274 -26.38 2.35 4.72
N LEU A 275 -26.00 3.19 5.68
CA LEU A 275 -26.92 3.96 6.52
C LEU A 275 -27.03 5.39 5.98
N VAL A 276 -28.24 5.83 5.63
CA VAL A 276 -28.48 7.19 5.12
C VAL A 276 -28.95 8.08 6.25
N VAL A 277 -28.22 9.16 6.52
CA VAL A 277 -28.49 10.07 7.64
C VAL A 277 -28.57 11.51 7.16
N ALA A 278 -29.65 12.21 7.49
CA ALA A 278 -29.76 13.64 7.24
C ALA A 278 -29.10 14.43 8.38
N ASN A 279 -28.12 15.26 8.05
CA ASN A 279 -27.45 16.16 8.99
C ASN A 279 -28.07 17.56 8.94
N LYS A 280 -27.66 18.42 9.89
CA LYS A 280 -28.11 19.80 10.08
C LYS A 280 -29.59 19.90 10.49
N ALA A 281 -30.07 18.91 11.25
CA ALA A 281 -31.43 18.89 11.80
C ALA A 281 -31.75 20.07 12.73
N ASP A 282 -30.74 20.79 13.21
CA ASP A 282 -30.86 22.01 14.01
C ASP A 282 -31.28 23.25 13.19
N LEU A 283 -31.21 23.19 11.86
CA LEU A 283 -31.50 24.33 10.99
C LEU A 283 -32.98 24.39 10.59
N PRO A 284 -33.57 25.60 10.50
CA PRO A 284 -34.99 25.76 10.16
C PRO A 284 -35.32 25.39 8.70
N GLN A 285 -34.32 25.31 7.81
CA GLN A 285 -34.49 24.90 6.42
C GLN A 285 -34.56 23.38 6.25
N PHE A 286 -34.40 22.62 7.33
CA PHE A 286 -34.35 21.16 7.29
C PHE A 286 -35.67 20.58 6.77
N ARG A 287 -35.55 19.65 5.81
CA ARG A 287 -36.68 18.94 5.22
C ARG A 287 -36.66 17.47 5.61
N ASP A 288 -37.83 16.91 5.90
CA ASP A 288 -37.98 15.47 6.09
C ASP A 288 -37.97 14.75 4.74
N LEU A 289 -37.07 13.77 4.61
CA LEU A 289 -36.84 13.03 3.38
C LEU A 289 -37.16 11.55 3.60
N GLU A 290 -38.02 10.97 2.76
CA GLU A 290 -38.51 9.59 2.93
C GLU A 290 -37.41 8.52 2.82
N PHE A 291 -36.34 8.81 2.06
CA PHE A 291 -35.25 7.86 1.81
C PHE A 291 -34.15 7.89 2.89
N VAL A 292 -34.28 8.76 3.90
CA VAL A 292 -33.34 8.91 5.00
C VAL A 292 -33.76 8.01 6.16
N ASN A 293 -32.80 7.29 6.75
CA ASN A 293 -33.06 6.37 7.86
C ASN A 293 -33.12 7.10 9.21
N MET A 294 -32.23 8.08 9.41
CA MET A 294 -32.06 8.78 10.69
C MET A 294 -31.71 10.25 10.47
N LYS A 295 -31.84 11.06 11.53
CA LYS A 295 -31.51 12.48 11.50
C LYS A 295 -30.47 12.77 12.58
N MET A 296 -29.60 13.74 12.34
CA MET A 296 -28.64 14.21 13.32
C MET A 296 -28.30 15.69 13.14
N SER A 297 -27.65 16.26 14.14
CA SER A 297 -26.94 17.52 14.02
C SER A 297 -25.51 17.37 14.53
N THR A 298 -24.54 17.46 13.63
CA THR A 298 -23.13 17.54 14.02
C THR A 298 -22.78 18.82 14.76
N ALA A 299 -23.61 19.86 14.65
CA ALA A 299 -23.42 21.13 15.35
C ALA A 299 -23.81 21.01 16.84
N THR A 300 -24.99 20.47 17.14
CA THR A 300 -25.50 20.32 18.51
C THR A 300 -25.03 19.03 19.17
N GLY A 301 -24.77 17.98 18.39
CA GLY A 301 -24.49 16.62 18.88
C GLY A 301 -25.73 15.71 18.91
N GLU A 302 -26.91 16.24 18.63
CA GLU A 302 -28.16 15.48 18.64
C GLU A 302 -28.15 14.37 17.59
N GLY A 303 -28.62 13.17 17.96
CA GLY A 303 -28.72 11.99 17.09
C GLY A 303 -27.40 11.27 16.80
N ILE A 304 -26.23 11.83 17.14
CA ILE A 304 -24.93 11.21 16.82
C ILE A 304 -24.76 9.84 17.51
N GLU A 305 -25.16 9.74 18.78
CA GLU A 305 -25.03 8.49 19.55
C GLU A 305 -25.90 7.36 18.99
N GLU A 306 -27.14 7.67 18.60
CA GLU A 306 -28.07 6.73 17.96
C GLU A 306 -27.57 6.26 16.60
N VAL A 307 -27.09 7.20 15.78
CA VAL A 307 -26.47 6.91 14.46
C VAL A 307 -25.25 6.02 14.64
N THR A 308 -24.37 6.35 15.58
CA THR A 308 -23.15 5.57 15.86
C THR A 308 -23.49 4.15 16.32
N SER A 309 -24.45 4.01 17.23
CA SER A 309 -24.94 2.71 17.71
C SER A 309 -25.48 1.85 16.58
N THR A 310 -26.30 2.44 15.70
CA THR A 310 -26.85 1.76 14.52
C THR A 310 -25.76 1.30 13.56
N LEU A 311 -24.75 2.15 13.30
CA LEU A 311 -23.60 1.80 12.46
C LEU A 311 -22.81 0.62 13.05
N ILE A 312 -22.58 0.62 14.36
CA ILE A 312 -21.89 -0.47 15.05
C ILE A 312 -22.65 -1.79 14.87
N GLU A 313 -23.97 -1.79 15.06
CA GLU A 313 -24.79 -2.99 14.85
C GLU A 313 -24.73 -3.48 13.39
N MET A 314 -24.79 -2.56 12.43
CA MET A 314 -24.66 -2.90 11.00
C MET A 314 -23.29 -3.52 10.69
N VAL A 315 -22.22 -2.98 11.25
CA VAL A 315 -20.86 -3.51 11.06
C VAL A 315 -20.73 -4.89 11.66
N LYS A 316 -21.21 -5.10 12.90
CA LYS A 316 -21.19 -6.42 13.55
C LYS A 316 -21.96 -7.46 12.74
N LYS A 317 -23.12 -7.07 12.20
CA LYS A 317 -23.93 -7.94 11.34
C LYS A 317 -23.19 -8.28 10.04
N ALA A 318 -22.59 -7.29 9.38
CA ALA A 318 -21.85 -7.51 8.13
C ALA A 318 -20.65 -8.45 8.31
N ILE A 319 -19.93 -8.32 9.44
CA ILE A 319 -18.82 -9.22 9.79
C ILE A 319 -19.33 -10.65 10.00
N ALA A 320 -20.38 -10.82 10.80
CA ALA A 320 -20.96 -12.14 11.06
C ALA A 320 -21.48 -12.81 9.78
N GLU A 321 -22.10 -12.06 8.86
CA GLU A 321 -22.55 -12.60 7.57
C GLU A 321 -21.36 -13.05 6.70
N LYS A 322 -20.25 -12.32 6.72
CA LYS A 322 -19.04 -12.65 5.96
C LYS A 322 -18.35 -13.92 6.49
N GLU A 323 -18.24 -14.06 7.81
CA GLU A 323 -17.68 -15.27 8.45
C GLU A 323 -18.47 -16.54 8.08
N VAL A 324 -19.80 -16.44 8.05
CA VAL A 324 -20.68 -17.56 7.65
C VAL A 324 -20.48 -17.95 6.19
N VAL A 325 -20.27 -16.99 5.28
CA VAL A 325 -20.02 -17.28 3.86
C VAL A 325 -18.67 -17.99 3.69
N GLU A 326 -17.63 -17.50 4.36
CA GLU A 326 -16.29 -18.11 4.31
C GLU A 326 -16.29 -19.55 4.86
N GLU A 327 -17.02 -19.83 5.95
CA GLU A 327 -17.15 -21.20 6.48
C GLU A 327 -17.82 -22.16 5.49
N ASN A 328 -18.85 -21.70 4.78
CA ASN A 328 -19.57 -22.53 3.81
C ASN A 328 -18.73 -22.81 2.55
N GLU A 329 -17.99 -21.83 2.03
CA GLU A 329 -17.10 -22.03 0.89
C GLU A 329 -15.97 -23.04 1.20
N ILE A 330 -15.43 -23.00 2.42
CA ILE A 330 -14.42 -23.97 2.86
C ILE A 330 -15.01 -25.38 2.93
N MET A 331 -16.28 -25.53 3.33
CA MET A 331 -16.93 -26.85 3.41
C MET A 331 -17.27 -27.46 2.06
N ASP A 332 -17.54 -26.66 1.03
CA ASP A 332 -17.86 -27.13 -0.32
C ASP A 332 -16.62 -27.58 -1.12
N ASP A 333 -15.41 -27.21 -0.66
CA ASP A 333 -14.12 -27.60 -1.25
C ASP A 333 -13.55 -28.95 -0.70
N TYR A 334 -14.27 -29.64 0.19
CA TYR A 334 -13.90 -30.96 0.76
C TYR A 334 -14.81 -32.11 0.30
#